data_AF-A0A523AY51-F1
#
_entry.id   AF-A0A523AY51-F1
#
_cell.length_a   1.000
_cell.length_b   1.000
_cell.length_c   1.000
_cell.angle_alpha   90.00
_cell.angle_beta   90.00
_cell.angle_gamma   90.00
#
_symmetry.space_group_name_H-M   'P 1'
#
loop_
_entity.id
_entity.type
_entity.pdbx_description
1 polymer ?
#
loop_
_entity_poly.entity_id
_entity_poly.type
_entity_poly.pdbx_seq_one_letter_code
_entity_poly.pdbx_strand_id
1 'polypeptide(L)'
;MKGEELVETLKMRALPKGSDDHDALVEFLRLYRDAVQLAVNRLWSLSEIPSITTLHKMFYSELKRYGFRAHHVKQIYIYAKTVVRASKQNGGRKPVLRRLTARIDRYDYKLDLENKTLVLKIHGGREVKLRLLTSIDRIEKFRGWGNYELAVKVVEDKVYVSIYFRKTVKSRRTKTITTIDVNFDNVTLAVFASSGKLLKLKRYKTPLRKILTHRIWIERIQRRYSKSWKFIRGVRRAIKRHGERIRSIAWDYAHKLGDRVAEIADEHSLTIVLENLNKLRSNVNRGSSFNKKLSLWFYRKIQFTILYEALERGLMVSYVNPMKTSSTCLRCRSRLKDNGGRALQCTKCGFIGDRDVVACINLFYRYTRCGVPGVTLNAPKPDENPSGMRGNRDEAMKSTNINLYQS
;
A
#
# COMPACT_ATOMS: atom_id res chain seq x y z
N MET A 1 0.17 -21.51 14.01
CA MET A 1 0.02 -20.59 12.85
C MET A 1 0.96 -19.41 13.05
N LYS A 2 1.89 -19.17 12.13
CA LYS A 2 2.75 -17.97 12.16
C LYS A 2 1.83 -16.74 12.00
N GLY A 3 1.90 -15.80 12.93
CA GLY A 3 1.10 -14.57 12.83
C GLY A 3 1.57 -13.71 11.65
N GLU A 4 0.63 -13.01 11.03
CA GLU A 4 0.91 -12.07 9.94
C GLU A 4 1.44 -10.76 10.54
N GLU A 5 2.47 -10.17 9.94
CA GLU A 5 3.04 -8.90 10.39
C GLU A 5 2.30 -7.74 9.71
N LEU A 6 1.55 -6.98 10.51
CA LEU A 6 0.89 -5.76 10.08
C LEU A 6 1.83 -4.57 10.31
N VAL A 7 2.09 -3.80 9.26
CA VAL A 7 2.95 -2.61 9.30
C VAL A 7 2.12 -1.36 9.05
N GLU A 8 2.28 -0.38 9.93
CA GLU A 8 1.57 0.89 9.84
C GLU A 8 2.46 2.10 10.11
N THR A 9 1.97 3.29 9.75
CA THR A 9 2.73 4.53 9.88
C THR A 9 1.90 5.64 10.50
N LEU A 10 2.37 6.17 11.62
CA LEU A 10 1.84 7.38 12.21
C LEU A 10 2.55 8.60 11.62
N LYS A 11 1.85 9.33 10.75
CA LYS A 11 2.36 10.55 10.09
C LYS A 11 1.83 11.81 10.77
N MET A 12 2.72 12.77 11.03
CA MET A 12 2.37 14.01 11.71
C MET A 12 3.35 15.15 11.40
N ARG A 13 2.96 16.37 11.77
CA ARG A 13 3.91 17.48 11.91
C ARG A 13 4.62 17.38 13.25
N ALA A 14 5.81 17.97 13.33
CA ALA A 14 6.51 18.15 14.59
C ALA A 14 7.04 19.58 14.71
N LEU A 15 7.26 20.04 15.93
CA LEU A 15 7.86 21.33 16.24
C LEU A 15 9.18 21.10 17.00
N PRO A 16 10.29 21.65 16.51
CA PRO A 16 11.52 21.77 17.29
C PRO A 16 11.26 22.50 18.61
N LYS A 17 11.99 22.15 19.69
CA LYS A 17 11.84 22.86 20.98
C LYS A 17 12.41 24.29 20.93
N GLY A 18 13.36 24.57 20.03
CA GLY A 18 13.93 25.90 19.79
C GLY A 18 14.41 26.09 18.34
N SER A 19 14.91 27.28 18.01
CA SER A 19 15.52 27.60 16.71
C SER A 19 16.73 26.71 16.41
N ASP A 20 17.58 26.51 17.40
CA ASP A 20 18.83 25.75 17.25
C ASP A 20 18.55 24.28 16.89
N ASP A 21 17.50 23.70 17.47
CA ASP A 21 17.02 22.35 17.14
C ASP A 21 16.54 22.26 15.68
N HIS A 22 15.91 23.32 15.17
CA HIS A 22 15.47 23.38 13.78
C HIS A 22 16.66 23.42 12.82
N ASP A 23 17.59 24.32 13.07
CA ASP A 23 18.75 24.54 12.20
C ASP A 23 19.67 23.33 12.21
N ALA A 24 19.92 22.73 13.38
CA ALA A 24 20.67 21.48 13.50
C ALA A 24 20.01 20.32 12.74
N LEU A 25 18.67 20.22 12.76
CA LEU A 25 17.96 19.22 11.98
C LEU A 25 18.09 19.48 10.47
N VAL A 26 17.95 20.73 10.02
CA VAL A 26 18.09 21.09 8.60
C VAL A 26 19.50 20.82 8.11
N GLU A 27 20.51 21.18 8.90
CA GLU A 27 21.93 20.87 8.65
C GLU A 27 22.14 19.36 8.49
N PHE A 28 21.66 18.57 9.47
CA PHE A 28 21.75 17.11 9.41
C PHE A 28 21.07 16.53 8.16
N LEU A 29 19.87 17.01 7.81
CA LEU A 29 19.15 16.50 6.64
C LEU A 29 19.84 16.88 5.31
N ARG A 30 20.51 18.04 5.25
CA ARG A 30 21.35 18.41 4.10
C ARG A 30 22.55 17.48 3.98
N LEU A 31 23.29 17.29 5.07
CA LEU A 31 24.44 16.39 5.12
C LEU A 31 24.03 14.95 4.75
N TYR A 32 22.92 14.46 5.31
CA TYR A 32 22.38 13.13 5.01
C TYR A 32 22.03 12.99 3.52
N ARG A 33 21.31 13.97 2.94
CA ARG A 33 20.99 13.98 1.50
C ARG A 33 22.26 13.91 0.64
N ASP A 34 23.26 14.71 0.97
CA ASP A 34 24.49 14.82 0.19
C ASP A 34 25.34 13.54 0.31
N ALA A 35 25.38 12.93 1.50
CA ALA A 35 26.00 11.63 1.71
C ALA A 35 25.29 10.50 0.92
N VAL A 36 23.96 10.50 0.88
CA VAL A 36 23.22 9.55 0.03
C VAL A 36 23.50 9.83 -1.45
N GLN A 37 23.57 11.09 -1.87
CA GLN A 37 23.89 11.44 -3.26
C GLN A 37 25.29 10.99 -3.67
N LEU A 38 26.29 11.11 -2.77
CA LEU A 38 27.63 10.57 -2.96
C LEU A 38 27.58 9.05 -3.18
N ALA A 39 26.86 8.32 -2.33
CA ALA A 39 26.70 6.88 -2.49
C ALA A 39 25.96 6.53 -3.78
N VAL A 40 24.89 7.25 -4.15
CA VAL A 40 24.18 7.08 -5.42
C VAL A 40 25.11 7.28 -6.62
N ASN A 41 25.95 8.32 -6.60
CA ASN A 41 26.89 8.61 -7.68
C ASN A 41 27.88 7.45 -7.89
N ARG A 42 28.47 6.93 -6.80
CA ARG A 42 29.41 5.79 -6.88
C ARG A 42 28.72 4.48 -7.27
N LEU A 43 27.50 4.23 -6.81
CA LEU A 43 26.76 3.02 -7.18
C LEU A 43 26.22 3.06 -8.60
N TRP A 44 25.99 4.25 -9.16
CA TRP A 44 25.52 4.40 -10.52
C TRP A 44 26.58 4.01 -11.56
N SER A 45 27.86 4.27 -11.27
CA SER A 45 28.98 3.94 -12.16
C SER A 45 29.35 2.45 -12.18
N LEU A 46 28.83 1.66 -11.24
CA LEU A 46 29.04 0.21 -11.23
C LEU A 46 28.12 -0.47 -12.25
N SER A 47 28.58 -1.55 -12.87
CA SER A 47 27.74 -2.43 -13.70
C SER A 47 26.62 -3.04 -12.85
N GLU A 48 27.01 -3.66 -11.74
CA GLU A 48 26.12 -4.39 -10.83
C GLU A 48 25.91 -3.67 -9.49
N ILE A 49 24.87 -4.09 -8.76
CA ILE A 49 24.50 -3.51 -7.47
C ILE A 49 25.12 -4.34 -6.35
N PRO A 50 26.05 -3.78 -5.54
CA PRO A 50 26.77 -4.56 -4.54
C PRO A 50 25.91 -5.12 -3.41
N SER A 51 26.47 -6.13 -2.73
CA SER A 51 25.94 -6.68 -1.46
C SER A 51 25.99 -5.65 -0.33
N ILE A 52 25.20 -5.84 0.74
CA ILE A 52 25.23 -4.96 1.92
C ILE A 52 26.63 -4.92 2.56
N THR A 53 27.30 -6.07 2.62
CA THR A 53 28.66 -6.20 3.16
C THR A 53 29.65 -5.38 2.34
N THR A 54 29.55 -5.43 1.01
CA THR A 54 30.41 -4.65 0.12
C THR A 54 30.14 -3.15 0.29
N LEU A 55 28.87 -2.73 0.37
CA LEU A 55 28.52 -1.33 0.62
C LEU A 55 29.11 -0.82 1.95
N HIS A 56 29.06 -1.65 2.99
CA HIS A 56 29.65 -1.31 4.27
C HIS A 56 31.16 -1.03 4.13
N LYS A 57 31.91 -1.93 3.48
CA LYS A 57 33.34 -1.74 3.21
C LYS A 57 33.62 -0.47 2.39
N MET A 58 32.77 -0.16 1.41
CA MET A 58 32.95 1.00 0.52
C MET A 58 32.70 2.35 1.20
N PHE A 59 31.71 2.44 2.09
CA PHE A 59 31.21 3.73 2.57
C PHE A 59 31.40 3.96 4.07
N TYR A 60 31.66 2.92 4.87
CA TYR A 60 31.57 3.05 6.32
C TYR A 60 32.58 4.04 6.88
N SER A 61 33.87 3.85 6.60
CA SER A 61 34.94 4.71 7.14
C SER A 61 34.81 6.16 6.70
N GLU A 62 34.45 6.40 5.44
CA GLU A 62 34.25 7.75 4.90
C GLU A 62 33.06 8.46 5.55
N LEU A 63 31.90 7.80 5.62
CA LEU A 63 30.72 8.41 6.23
C LEU A 63 30.88 8.57 7.75
N LYS A 64 31.63 7.69 8.42
CA LYS A 64 32.02 7.87 9.83
C LYS A 64 32.86 9.13 10.03
N ARG A 65 33.78 9.45 9.11
CA ARG A 65 34.59 10.69 9.16
C ARG A 65 33.73 11.96 9.02
N TYR A 66 32.60 11.89 8.32
CA TYR A 66 31.63 13.00 8.27
C TYR A 66 30.79 13.15 9.56
N GLY A 67 31.10 12.40 10.62
CA GLY A 67 30.43 12.52 11.91
C GLY A 67 29.11 11.74 12.00
N PHE A 68 28.80 10.87 11.04
CA PHE A 68 27.60 10.03 11.12
C PHE A 68 27.75 8.92 12.17
N ARG A 69 26.61 8.54 12.76
CA ARG A 69 26.48 7.37 13.63
C ARG A 69 26.48 6.09 12.78
N ALA A 70 26.85 4.95 13.36
CA ALA A 70 26.93 3.70 12.62
C ALA A 70 25.61 3.32 11.93
N HIS A 71 24.46 3.54 12.58
CA HIS A 71 23.17 3.25 11.97
C HIS A 71 22.78 4.28 10.89
N HIS A 72 23.13 5.57 11.04
CA HIS A 72 23.02 6.55 9.94
C HIS A 72 23.78 6.08 8.70
N VAL A 73 25.03 5.67 8.87
CA VAL A 73 25.87 5.16 7.78
C VAL A 73 25.19 4.00 7.07
N LYS A 74 24.66 3.03 7.83
CA LYS A 74 23.89 1.91 7.29
C LYS A 74 22.68 2.36 6.49
N GLN A 75 21.90 3.29 7.02
CA GLN A 75 20.70 3.81 6.37
C GLN A 75 21.04 4.58 5.07
N ILE A 76 22.15 5.31 5.04
CA ILE A 76 22.61 6.07 3.87
C ILE A 76 22.86 5.13 2.68
N TYR A 77 23.71 4.11 2.84
CA TYR A 77 24.06 3.25 1.71
C TYR A 77 22.91 2.28 1.34
N ILE A 78 22.07 1.87 2.30
CA ILE A 78 20.87 1.08 2.00
C ILE A 78 19.91 1.92 1.15
N TYR A 79 19.69 3.18 1.54
CA TYR A 79 18.81 4.07 0.79
C TYR A 79 19.36 4.32 -0.62
N ALA A 80 20.65 4.62 -0.76
CA ALA A 80 21.31 4.76 -2.06
C ALA A 80 21.13 3.51 -2.94
N LYS A 81 21.36 2.31 -2.39
CA LYS A 81 21.13 1.02 -3.08
C LYS A 81 19.70 0.90 -3.58
N THR A 82 18.71 1.19 -2.74
CA THR A 82 17.29 1.10 -3.14
C THR A 82 16.93 2.04 -4.29
N VAL A 83 17.44 3.27 -4.25
CA VAL A 83 17.18 4.30 -5.25
C VAL A 83 17.84 3.94 -6.59
N VAL A 84 19.09 3.48 -6.58
CA VAL A 84 19.81 3.05 -7.79
C VAL A 84 19.17 1.81 -8.41
N ARG A 85 18.83 0.80 -7.58
CA ARG A 85 18.14 -0.42 -8.04
C ARG A 85 16.83 -0.10 -8.74
N ALA A 86 16.00 0.72 -8.11
CA ALA A 86 14.72 1.11 -8.68
C ALA A 86 14.90 1.88 -10.00
N SER A 87 15.88 2.78 -10.10
CA SER A 87 16.09 3.52 -11.35
C SER A 87 16.61 2.64 -12.49
N LYS A 88 17.62 1.79 -12.23
CA LYS A 88 18.16 0.85 -13.25
C LYS A 88 17.09 -0.11 -13.77
N GLN A 89 16.29 -0.71 -12.87
CA GLN A 89 15.23 -1.65 -13.25
C GLN A 89 14.14 -1.02 -14.14
N ASN A 90 13.94 0.30 -14.03
CA ASN A 90 12.97 1.02 -14.84
C ASN A 90 13.60 1.69 -16.08
N GLY A 91 14.85 1.39 -16.44
CA GLY A 91 15.55 2.04 -17.55
C GLY A 91 15.73 3.55 -17.35
N GLY A 92 15.77 3.99 -16.09
CA GLY A 92 15.78 5.39 -15.70
C GLY A 92 17.15 6.06 -15.81
N ARG A 93 17.17 7.38 -15.63
CA ARG A 93 18.40 8.19 -15.54
C ARG A 93 18.98 8.14 -14.13
N LYS A 94 20.24 8.59 -13.98
CA LYS A 94 20.89 8.73 -12.68
C LYS A 94 20.02 9.55 -11.71
N PRO A 95 19.67 9.01 -10.53
CA PRO A 95 18.85 9.73 -9.56
C PRO A 95 19.55 10.97 -8.98
N VAL A 96 18.79 12.05 -8.81
CA VAL A 96 19.24 13.28 -8.13
C VAL A 96 18.30 13.57 -6.97
N LEU A 97 18.84 13.53 -5.75
CA LEU A 97 18.09 13.75 -4.52
C LEU A 97 17.94 15.24 -4.23
N ARG A 98 16.69 15.69 -4.11
CA ARG A 98 16.37 17.10 -3.82
C ARG A 98 15.68 17.34 -2.47
N ARG A 99 15.10 16.29 -1.90
CA ARG A 99 14.29 16.39 -0.68
C ARG A 99 15.17 16.25 0.56
N LEU A 100 14.90 17.08 1.56
CA LEU A 100 15.52 16.97 2.88
C LEU A 100 14.76 15.92 3.69
N THR A 101 15.29 14.70 3.70
CA THR A 101 14.70 13.59 4.45
C THR A 101 15.76 12.58 4.86
N ALA A 102 15.57 11.97 6.02
CA ALA A 102 16.41 10.90 6.53
C ALA A 102 15.53 9.79 7.13
N ARG A 103 15.98 8.55 6.96
CA ARG A 103 15.46 7.39 7.71
C ARG A 103 16.34 7.19 8.93
N ILE A 104 15.71 7.10 10.09
CA ILE A 104 16.38 6.98 11.38
C ILE A 104 16.04 5.61 11.96
N ASP A 105 17.08 4.85 12.27
CA ASP A 105 17.00 3.53 12.89
C ASP A 105 16.56 3.67 14.36
N ARG A 106 15.91 2.65 14.93
CA ARG A 106 15.41 2.62 16.32
C ARG A 106 16.46 2.98 17.38
N TYR A 107 17.75 2.80 17.11
CA TYR A 107 18.83 3.11 18.05
C TYR A 107 19.25 4.59 18.06
N ASP A 108 18.86 5.34 17.01
CA ASP A 108 19.23 6.74 16.80
C ASP A 108 18.09 7.71 17.16
N TYR A 109 17.06 7.26 17.90
CA TYR A 109 16.07 8.14 18.51
C TYR A 109 15.51 7.60 19.83
N LYS A 110 14.87 8.48 20.60
CA LYS A 110 14.01 8.15 21.74
C LYS A 110 12.62 8.70 21.44
N LEU A 111 11.62 7.82 21.41
CA LEU A 111 10.23 8.17 21.14
C LEU A 111 9.40 7.98 22.41
N ASP A 112 8.72 9.04 22.81
CA ASP A 112 7.75 9.04 23.89
C ASP A 112 6.41 9.54 23.34
N LEU A 113 5.48 8.61 23.14
CA LEU A 113 4.17 8.92 22.58
C LEU A 113 3.23 9.54 23.61
N GLU A 114 3.40 9.24 24.89
CA GLU A 114 2.55 9.77 25.97
C GLU A 114 2.81 11.27 26.14
N ASN A 115 4.08 11.65 26.27
CA ASN A 115 4.49 13.05 26.34
C ASN A 115 4.62 13.72 24.96
N LYS A 116 4.36 12.98 23.88
CA LYS A 116 4.45 13.44 22.49
C LYS A 116 5.81 14.07 22.19
N THR A 117 6.89 13.46 22.68
CA THR A 117 8.26 13.92 22.44
C THR A 117 9.06 12.92 21.62
N LEU A 118 9.93 13.45 20.77
CA LEU A 118 10.87 12.68 19.97
C LEU A 118 12.24 13.32 20.07
N VAL A 119 13.22 12.57 20.54
CA VAL A 119 14.63 12.99 20.58
C VAL A 119 15.37 12.25 19.47
N LEU A 120 15.94 12.98 18.52
CA LEU A 120 16.73 12.44 17.42
C LEU A 120 18.21 12.59 17.73
N LYS A 121 18.99 11.52 17.62
CA LYS A 121 20.45 11.61 17.66
C LYS A 121 20.92 11.91 16.24
N ILE A 122 21.57 13.05 16.02
CA ILE A 122 22.03 13.49 14.69
C ILE A 122 23.55 13.30 14.55
N HIS A 123 24.17 13.86 13.49
CA HIS A 123 25.61 13.80 13.30
C HIS A 123 26.37 14.60 14.38
N GLY A 124 27.62 14.21 14.61
CA GLY A 124 28.47 14.86 15.62
C GLY A 124 28.05 14.59 17.07
N GLY A 125 27.19 13.59 17.31
CA GLY A 125 26.73 13.24 18.66
C GLY A 125 25.69 14.17 19.27
N ARG A 126 25.25 15.20 18.54
CA ARG A 126 24.19 16.13 18.97
C ARG A 126 22.82 15.44 19.00
N GLU A 127 21.92 16.00 19.78
CA GLU A 127 20.52 15.58 19.84
C GLU A 127 19.59 16.74 19.48
N VAL A 128 18.49 16.43 18.80
CA VAL A 128 17.42 17.38 18.46
C VAL A 128 16.13 16.93 19.11
N LYS A 129 15.46 17.83 19.83
CA LYS A 129 14.19 17.54 20.50
C LYS A 129 13.01 18.08 19.71
N LEU A 130 12.05 17.21 19.42
CA LEU A 130 10.84 17.51 18.66
C LEU A 130 9.59 17.23 19.50
N ARG A 131 8.62 18.14 19.46
CA ARG A 131 7.25 17.95 19.95
C ARG A 131 6.35 17.48 18.80
N LEU A 132 5.71 16.34 19.01
CA LEU A 132 4.86 15.67 18.04
C LEU A 132 3.44 16.28 18.02
N LEU A 133 2.99 16.74 16.85
CA LEU A 133 1.66 17.35 16.68
C LEU A 133 0.64 16.30 16.21
N THR A 134 0.12 15.52 17.14
CA THR A 134 -0.93 14.52 16.88
C THR A 134 -1.94 14.43 18.04
N SER A 135 -3.17 14.02 17.73
CA SER A 135 -4.20 13.74 18.73
C SER A 135 -3.89 12.46 19.50
N ILE A 136 -4.47 12.35 20.70
CA ILE A 136 -4.33 11.18 21.56
C ILE A 136 -4.97 9.95 20.90
N ASP A 137 -6.16 10.09 20.31
CA ASP A 137 -6.85 8.97 19.62
C ASP A 137 -6.00 8.32 18.53
N ARG A 138 -5.20 9.12 17.81
CA ARG A 138 -4.30 8.62 16.79
C ARG A 138 -3.10 7.88 17.37
N ILE A 139 -2.64 8.25 18.57
CA ILE A 139 -1.57 7.56 19.29
C ILE A 139 -2.09 6.26 19.89
N GLU A 140 -3.28 6.28 20.49
CA GLU A 140 -3.90 5.13 21.16
C GLU A 140 -3.99 3.90 20.27
N LYS A 141 -4.26 4.11 18.97
CA LYS A 141 -4.22 3.03 17.97
C LYS A 141 -2.92 2.21 18.01
N PHE A 142 -1.79 2.88 18.22
CA PHE A 142 -0.45 2.27 18.21
C PHE A 142 -0.02 1.77 19.60
N ARG A 143 -0.88 1.87 20.61
CA ARG A 143 -0.61 1.31 21.94
C ARG A 143 -0.36 -0.19 21.83
N GLY A 144 0.78 -0.65 22.35
CA GLY A 144 1.22 -2.05 22.25
C GLY A 144 1.82 -2.48 20.90
N TRP A 145 1.97 -1.58 19.93
CA TRP A 145 2.69 -1.87 18.68
C TRP A 145 4.19 -1.66 18.84
N GLY A 146 4.98 -2.49 18.17
CA GLY A 146 6.44 -2.34 18.15
C GLY A 146 6.87 -1.28 17.14
N ASN A 147 7.51 -0.21 17.60
CA ASN A 147 8.17 0.74 16.71
C ASN A 147 9.59 0.25 16.32
N TYR A 148 9.96 0.41 15.05
CA TYR A 148 11.24 -0.12 14.54
C TYR A 148 12.07 0.87 13.69
N GLU A 149 11.44 1.90 13.14
CA GLU A 149 12.10 2.93 12.32
C GLU A 149 11.23 4.20 12.34
N LEU A 150 11.80 5.33 11.99
CA LEU A 150 11.06 6.52 11.58
C LEU A 150 11.71 7.23 10.40
N ALA A 151 10.97 8.11 9.75
CA ALA A 151 11.49 9.04 8.76
C ALA A 151 11.15 10.47 9.15
N VAL A 152 12.12 11.37 8.98
CA VAL A 152 11.96 12.81 9.19
C VAL A 152 12.16 13.52 7.87
N LYS A 153 11.38 14.57 7.63
CA LYS A 153 11.56 15.44 6.45
C LYS A 153 11.22 16.88 6.77
N VAL A 154 11.87 17.79 6.06
CA VAL A 154 11.57 19.23 6.09
C VAL A 154 11.03 19.66 4.72
N VAL A 155 9.89 20.33 4.72
CA VAL A 155 9.24 20.87 3.52
C VAL A 155 8.69 22.25 3.86
N GLU A 156 9.11 23.28 3.13
CA GLU A 156 8.69 24.68 3.40
C GLU A 156 8.85 25.05 4.89
N ASP A 157 10.04 24.76 5.43
CA ASP A 157 10.45 24.95 6.84
C ASP A 157 9.58 24.25 7.89
N LYS A 158 8.69 23.34 7.45
CA LYS A 158 7.88 22.52 8.33
C LYS A 158 8.47 21.13 8.47
N VAL A 159 8.63 20.70 9.71
CA VAL A 159 9.09 19.35 10.05
C VAL A 159 7.91 18.38 10.03
N TYR A 160 8.11 17.24 9.37
CA TYR A 160 7.18 16.12 9.36
C TYR A 160 7.90 14.84 9.80
N VAL A 161 7.20 14.06 10.61
CA VAL A 161 7.68 12.77 11.13
C VAL A 161 6.71 11.67 10.70
N SER A 162 7.27 10.56 10.24
CA SER A 162 6.57 9.32 9.93
C SER A 162 7.15 8.22 10.80
N ILE A 163 6.38 7.73 11.78
CA ILE A 163 6.82 6.68 12.70
C ILE A 163 6.29 5.34 12.22
N TYR A 164 7.15 4.35 12.02
CA TYR A 164 6.77 3.03 11.52
C TYR A 164 6.58 2.04 12.67
N PHE A 165 5.42 1.38 12.68
CA PHE A 165 5.01 0.41 13.68
C PHE A 165 4.75 -0.94 13.04
N ARG A 166 4.95 -2.00 13.81
CA ARG A 166 4.61 -3.37 13.46
C ARG A 166 3.83 -4.04 14.58
N LYS A 167 2.88 -4.89 14.22
CA LYS A 167 2.12 -5.75 15.14
C LYS A 167 1.96 -7.12 14.52
N THR A 168 2.23 -8.16 15.29
CA THR A 168 1.93 -9.53 14.88
C THR A 168 0.47 -9.82 15.18
N VAL A 169 -0.28 -10.20 14.15
CA VAL A 169 -1.69 -10.52 14.26
C VAL A 169 -1.89 -12.03 14.03
N LYS A 170 -2.67 -12.67 14.91
CA LYS A 170 -3.09 -14.05 14.74
C LYS A 170 -4.46 -14.08 14.08
N SER A 171 -4.51 -14.48 12.82
CA SER A 171 -5.76 -14.58 12.05
C SER A 171 -6.61 -15.74 12.56
N ARG A 172 -7.90 -15.51 12.80
CA ARG A 172 -8.86 -16.55 13.21
C ARG A 172 -9.53 -17.14 11.97
N ARG A 173 -9.50 -18.48 11.83
CA ARG A 173 -10.24 -19.18 10.77
C ARG A 173 -11.67 -19.40 11.24
N THR A 174 -12.63 -19.17 10.36
CA THR A 174 -14.04 -19.24 10.70
C THR A 174 -14.82 -20.07 9.70
N LYS A 175 -16.01 -20.51 10.10
CA LYS A 175 -16.86 -21.42 9.31
C LYS A 175 -17.70 -20.69 8.25
N THR A 176 -17.95 -19.41 8.44
CA THR A 176 -18.80 -18.58 7.57
C THR A 176 -17.90 -17.75 6.64
N ILE A 177 -18.26 -17.69 5.36
CA ILE A 177 -17.41 -17.10 4.32
C ILE A 177 -18.13 -15.92 3.69
N THR A 178 -17.42 -14.80 3.53
CA THR A 178 -17.89 -13.65 2.78
C THR A 178 -17.07 -13.49 1.51
N THR A 179 -17.74 -13.49 0.35
CA THR A 179 -17.10 -13.19 -0.93
C THR A 179 -17.37 -11.76 -1.33
N ILE A 180 -16.38 -11.09 -1.90
CA ILE A 180 -16.49 -9.71 -2.35
C ILE A 180 -16.06 -9.63 -3.82
N ASP A 181 -17.01 -9.22 -4.66
CA ASP A 181 -16.82 -8.97 -6.08
C ASP A 181 -16.72 -7.45 -6.31
N VAL A 182 -15.63 -7.00 -6.93
CA VAL A 182 -15.37 -5.57 -7.15
C VAL A 182 -15.58 -5.27 -8.63
N ASN A 183 -16.53 -4.40 -8.95
CA ASN A 183 -16.81 -3.94 -10.31
C ASN A 183 -16.58 -2.42 -10.44
N PHE A 184 -16.77 -1.89 -11.65
CA PHE A 184 -16.66 -0.45 -11.92
C PHE A 184 -17.68 0.36 -11.12
N ASP A 185 -18.95 -0.03 -11.18
CA ASP A 185 -20.08 0.76 -10.65
C ASP A 185 -20.57 0.29 -9.28
N ASN A 186 -20.15 -0.90 -8.83
CA ASN A 186 -20.48 -1.42 -7.50
C ASN A 186 -19.44 -2.39 -6.93
N VAL A 187 -19.51 -2.58 -5.62
CA VAL A 187 -18.88 -3.68 -4.89
C VAL A 187 -20.00 -4.54 -4.30
N THR A 188 -19.98 -5.83 -4.58
CA THR A 188 -20.98 -6.78 -4.11
C THR A 188 -20.39 -7.66 -3.04
N LEU A 189 -21.04 -7.69 -1.88
CA LEU A 189 -20.70 -8.53 -0.74
C LEU A 189 -21.77 -9.61 -0.60
N ALA A 190 -21.35 -10.86 -0.51
CA ALA A 190 -22.22 -12.01 -0.29
C ALA A 190 -21.70 -12.85 0.89
N VAL A 191 -22.55 -13.06 1.88
CA VAL A 191 -22.26 -13.90 3.07
C VAL A 191 -22.87 -15.28 2.85
N PHE A 192 -22.06 -16.32 3.04
CA PHE A 192 -22.46 -17.71 2.88
C PHE A 192 -22.30 -18.47 4.18
N ALA A 193 -23.32 -19.27 4.52
CA ALA A 193 -23.18 -20.33 5.52
C ALA A 193 -22.18 -21.39 5.05
N SER A 194 -21.68 -22.21 5.98
CA SER A 194 -20.80 -23.33 5.65
C SER A 194 -21.44 -24.35 4.70
N SER A 195 -22.77 -24.45 4.70
CA SER A 195 -23.54 -25.28 3.77
C SER A 195 -23.58 -24.73 2.33
N GLY A 196 -23.07 -23.52 2.09
CA GLY A 196 -23.16 -22.83 0.80
C GLY A 196 -24.46 -22.04 0.60
N LYS A 197 -25.37 -22.00 1.59
CA LYS A 197 -26.55 -21.15 1.56
C LYS A 197 -26.15 -19.67 1.61
N LEU A 198 -26.64 -18.88 0.66
CA LEU A 198 -26.50 -17.42 0.68
C LEU A 198 -27.35 -16.84 1.81
N LEU A 199 -26.73 -16.21 2.79
CA LEU A 199 -27.39 -15.61 3.96
C LEU A 199 -27.71 -14.14 3.74
N LYS A 200 -26.78 -13.40 3.10
CA LYS A 200 -26.92 -11.95 2.91
C LYS A 200 -26.22 -11.51 1.64
N LEU A 201 -26.83 -10.59 0.92
CA LEU A 201 -26.25 -9.94 -0.27
C LEU A 201 -26.38 -8.42 -0.12
N LYS A 202 -25.29 -7.69 -0.27
CA LYS A 202 -25.28 -6.23 -0.22
C LYS A 202 -24.46 -5.66 -1.38
N ARG A 203 -24.99 -4.63 -2.04
CA ARG A 203 -24.31 -3.94 -3.13
C ARG A 203 -24.03 -2.49 -2.73
N TYR A 204 -22.78 -2.07 -2.83
CA TYR A 204 -22.34 -0.71 -2.58
C TYR A 204 -22.02 -0.03 -3.90
N LYS A 205 -22.72 1.04 -4.24
CA LYS A 205 -22.45 1.81 -5.47
C LYS A 205 -21.12 2.55 -5.34
N THR A 206 -20.25 2.46 -6.33
CA THR A 206 -19.00 3.22 -6.34
C THR A 206 -19.26 4.68 -6.75
N PRO A 207 -18.41 5.63 -6.32
CA PRO A 207 -18.46 7.02 -6.76
C PRO A 207 -17.89 7.23 -8.18
N LEU A 208 -17.85 6.19 -9.03
CA LEU A 208 -17.23 6.26 -10.36
C LEU A 208 -17.80 7.39 -11.21
N ARG A 209 -19.13 7.61 -11.18
CA ARG A 209 -19.77 8.72 -11.90
C ARG A 209 -19.23 10.08 -11.45
N LYS A 210 -19.10 10.31 -10.14
CA LYS A 210 -18.55 11.56 -9.57
C LYS A 210 -17.08 11.76 -9.95
N ILE A 211 -16.30 10.68 -9.95
CA ILE A 211 -14.90 10.70 -10.39
C ILE A 211 -14.79 11.01 -11.88
N LEU A 212 -15.66 10.42 -12.71
CA LEU A 212 -15.73 10.68 -14.15
C LEU A 212 -16.05 12.15 -14.44
N THR A 213 -16.95 12.78 -13.68
CA THR A 213 -17.25 14.22 -13.81
C THR A 213 -15.99 15.07 -13.65
N HIS A 214 -15.19 14.83 -12.61
CA HIS A 214 -13.92 15.56 -12.45
C HIS A 214 -12.91 15.26 -13.55
N ARG A 215 -12.89 14.03 -14.08
CA ARG A 215 -12.04 13.70 -15.23
C ARG A 215 -12.47 14.45 -16.49
N ILE A 216 -13.77 14.57 -16.74
CA ILE A 216 -14.32 15.35 -17.86
C ILE A 216 -13.93 16.82 -17.72
N TRP A 217 -13.99 17.39 -16.51
CA TRP A 217 -13.53 18.77 -16.28
C TRP A 217 -12.05 18.96 -16.59
N ILE A 218 -11.18 18.04 -16.16
CA ILE A 218 -9.75 18.08 -16.50
C ILE A 218 -9.57 18.09 -18.02
N GLU A 219 -10.27 17.19 -18.74
CA GLU A 219 -10.18 17.09 -20.19
C GLU A 219 -10.70 18.35 -20.89
N ARG A 220 -11.79 18.95 -20.41
CA ARG A 220 -12.32 20.23 -20.92
C ARG A 220 -11.30 21.36 -20.75
N ILE A 221 -10.68 21.47 -19.58
CA ILE A 221 -9.64 22.47 -19.31
C ILE A 221 -8.43 22.25 -20.23
N GLN A 222 -7.98 21.00 -20.38
CA GLN A 222 -6.85 20.65 -21.25
C GLN A 222 -7.13 20.92 -22.73
N ARG A 223 -8.36 20.73 -23.20
CA ARG A 223 -8.79 21.09 -24.56
C ARG A 223 -8.83 22.61 -24.76
N ARG A 224 -9.40 23.36 -23.80
CA ARG A 224 -9.46 24.83 -23.85
C ARG A 224 -8.06 25.45 -23.87
N TYR A 225 -7.13 24.91 -23.08
CA TYR A 225 -5.74 25.36 -23.00
C TYR A 225 -4.79 24.32 -23.60
N SER A 226 -5.04 23.94 -24.86
CA SER A 226 -4.22 22.96 -25.56
C SER A 226 -2.75 23.39 -25.59
N LYS A 227 -1.83 22.48 -25.25
CA LYS A 227 -0.38 22.70 -25.11
C LYS A 227 0.05 23.69 -24.00
N SER A 228 -0.71 24.75 -23.72
CA SER A 228 -0.38 25.81 -22.76
C SER A 228 -0.73 25.49 -21.30
N TRP A 229 -1.65 24.55 -21.04
CA TRP A 229 -2.06 24.18 -19.68
C TRP A 229 -0.90 23.77 -18.77
N LYS A 230 0.19 23.26 -19.35
CA LYS A 230 1.41 22.86 -18.63
C LYS A 230 2.20 24.06 -18.11
N PHE A 231 2.14 25.19 -18.79
CA PHE A 231 2.97 26.37 -18.50
C PHE A 231 2.21 27.41 -17.64
N ILE A 232 0.89 27.51 -17.83
CA ILE A 232 0.06 28.46 -17.08
C ILE A 232 -0.21 27.94 -15.66
N ARG A 233 0.35 28.62 -14.65
CA ARG A 233 0.27 28.23 -13.23
C ARG A 233 -1.17 28.06 -12.74
N GLY A 234 -2.07 28.97 -13.10
CA GLY A 234 -3.49 28.93 -12.71
C GLY A 234 -4.23 27.72 -13.28
N VAL A 235 -4.05 27.42 -14.57
CA VAL A 235 -4.64 26.27 -15.26
C VAL A 235 -4.11 24.96 -14.68
N ARG A 236 -2.79 24.87 -14.47
CA ARG A 236 -2.15 23.72 -13.82
C ARG A 236 -2.71 23.47 -12.42
N ARG A 237 -2.94 24.53 -11.64
CA ARG A 237 -3.55 24.45 -10.31
C ARG A 237 -5.00 23.98 -10.38
N ALA A 238 -5.79 24.42 -11.34
CA ALA A 238 -7.16 23.95 -11.55
C ALA A 238 -7.22 22.44 -11.88
N ILE A 239 -6.36 21.97 -12.79
CA ILE A 239 -6.23 20.53 -13.10
C ILE A 239 -5.81 19.75 -11.85
N LYS A 240 -4.84 20.26 -11.09
CA LYS A 240 -4.36 19.64 -9.85
C LYS A 240 -5.49 19.49 -8.83
N ARG A 241 -6.33 20.52 -8.63
CA ARG A 241 -7.49 20.47 -7.72
C ARG A 241 -8.48 19.36 -8.09
N HIS A 242 -8.82 19.20 -9.37
CA HIS A 242 -9.67 18.10 -9.80
C HIS A 242 -9.01 16.72 -9.62
N GLY A 243 -7.70 16.61 -9.90
CA GLY A 243 -6.94 15.38 -9.66
C GLY A 243 -6.83 15.01 -8.18
N GLU A 244 -6.68 16.00 -7.30
CA GLU A 244 -6.78 15.84 -5.85
C GLU A 244 -8.17 15.36 -5.45
N ARG A 245 -9.23 15.99 -5.97
CA ARG A 245 -10.62 15.60 -5.67
C ARG A 245 -10.93 14.16 -6.09
N ILE A 246 -10.48 13.72 -7.27
CA ILE A 246 -10.60 12.32 -7.72
C ILE A 246 -9.94 11.37 -6.70
N ARG A 247 -8.71 11.68 -6.28
CA ARG A 247 -7.96 10.87 -5.31
C ARG A 247 -8.67 10.83 -3.95
N SER A 248 -9.13 11.97 -3.45
CA SER A 248 -9.85 12.07 -2.17
C SER A 248 -11.15 11.27 -2.18
N ILE A 249 -11.97 11.39 -3.24
CA ILE A 249 -13.23 10.65 -3.35
C ILE A 249 -12.99 9.13 -3.37
N ALA A 250 -12.00 8.67 -4.16
CA ALA A 250 -11.67 7.26 -4.25
C ALA A 250 -11.15 6.70 -2.91
N TRP A 251 -10.37 7.49 -2.17
CA TRP A 251 -9.79 7.09 -0.89
C TRP A 251 -10.81 7.06 0.25
N ASP A 252 -11.64 8.10 0.35
CA ASP A 252 -12.73 8.18 1.33
C ASP A 252 -13.70 7.01 1.19
N TYR A 253 -14.14 6.72 -0.03
CA TYR A 253 -15.02 5.57 -0.29
C TYR A 253 -14.34 4.24 0.03
N ALA A 254 -13.08 4.05 -0.38
CA ALA A 254 -12.37 2.80 -0.13
C ALA A 254 -12.23 2.53 1.37
N HIS A 255 -11.85 3.53 2.17
CA HIS A 255 -11.75 3.38 3.63
C HIS A 255 -13.09 3.06 4.28
N LYS A 256 -14.15 3.83 3.99
CA LYS A 256 -15.49 3.57 4.54
C LYS A 256 -16.01 2.19 4.18
N LEU A 257 -15.76 1.75 2.94
CA LEU A 257 -16.15 0.42 2.49
C LEU A 257 -15.31 -0.67 3.18
N GLY A 258 -14.00 -0.49 3.26
CA GLY A 258 -13.09 -1.44 3.92
C GLY A 258 -13.46 -1.65 5.39
N ASP A 259 -13.68 -0.55 6.10
CA ASP A 259 -14.08 -0.54 7.51
C ASP A 259 -15.42 -1.26 7.68
N ARG A 260 -16.42 -0.91 6.87
CA ARG A 260 -17.73 -1.55 6.93
C ARG A 260 -17.70 -3.05 6.59
N VAL A 261 -16.84 -3.45 5.66
CA VAL A 261 -16.65 -4.87 5.31
C VAL A 261 -16.02 -5.62 6.48
N ALA A 262 -14.98 -5.04 7.08
CA ALA A 262 -14.28 -5.65 8.19
C ALA A 262 -15.17 -5.74 9.44
N GLU A 263 -15.98 -4.72 9.72
CA GLU A 263 -17.01 -4.72 10.78
C GLU A 263 -18.00 -5.87 10.59
N ILE A 264 -18.61 -6.01 9.41
CA ILE A 264 -19.54 -7.13 9.11
C ILE A 264 -18.85 -8.48 9.27
N ALA A 265 -17.58 -8.57 8.86
CA ALA A 265 -16.82 -9.79 8.97
C ALA A 265 -16.44 -10.11 10.42
N ASP A 266 -16.20 -9.11 11.26
CA ASP A 266 -15.88 -9.28 12.68
C ASP A 266 -17.12 -9.72 13.48
N GLU A 267 -18.25 -9.00 13.31
CA GLU A 267 -19.54 -9.29 13.95
C GLU A 267 -19.97 -10.75 13.80
N HIS A 268 -19.72 -11.33 12.62
CA HIS A 268 -20.16 -12.68 12.30
C HIS A 268 -19.00 -13.69 12.22
N SER A 269 -17.79 -13.31 12.60
CA SER A 269 -16.59 -14.13 12.46
C SER A 269 -16.50 -14.74 11.05
N LEU A 270 -16.26 -13.91 10.04
CA LEU A 270 -16.26 -14.30 8.63
C LEU A 270 -14.85 -14.34 8.07
N THR A 271 -14.59 -15.32 7.21
CA THR A 271 -13.42 -15.30 6.32
C THR A 271 -13.76 -14.46 5.09
N ILE A 272 -12.91 -13.47 4.76
CA ILE A 272 -13.10 -12.61 3.59
C ILE A 272 -12.41 -13.24 2.38
N VAL A 273 -13.13 -13.33 1.26
CA VAL A 273 -12.64 -13.88 0.00
C VAL A 273 -12.75 -12.80 -1.08
N LEU A 274 -11.61 -12.43 -1.64
CA LEU A 274 -11.47 -11.46 -2.71
C LEU A 274 -10.96 -12.12 -3.99
N GLU A 275 -11.35 -11.60 -5.15
CA GLU A 275 -10.69 -11.97 -6.40
C GLU A 275 -9.28 -11.37 -6.53
N ASN A 276 -8.36 -12.13 -7.10
CA ASN A 276 -7.00 -11.66 -7.39
C ASN A 276 -6.98 -10.84 -8.69
N LEU A 277 -7.20 -9.54 -8.57
CA LEU A 277 -7.22 -8.59 -9.70
C LEU A 277 -5.82 -8.16 -10.21
N ASN A 278 -4.77 -8.92 -9.90
CA ASN A 278 -3.44 -8.62 -10.43
C ASN A 278 -3.42 -8.71 -11.96
N LYS A 279 -2.67 -7.80 -12.61
CA LYS A 279 -2.49 -7.72 -14.07
C LYS A 279 -3.75 -7.37 -14.89
N LEU A 280 -4.85 -6.95 -14.26
CA LEU A 280 -6.06 -6.57 -15.00
C LEU A 280 -5.83 -5.45 -16.03
N ARG A 281 -4.97 -4.48 -15.70
CA ARG A 281 -4.66 -3.33 -16.57
C ARG A 281 -3.77 -3.67 -17.77
N SER A 282 -2.99 -4.75 -17.72
CA SER A 282 -2.12 -5.16 -18.84
C SER A 282 -2.84 -6.04 -19.85
N ASN A 283 -3.99 -6.62 -19.47
CA ASN A 283 -4.62 -7.71 -20.23
C ASN A 283 -5.90 -7.30 -20.95
N VAL A 284 -6.30 -6.02 -20.90
CA VAL A 284 -7.59 -5.57 -21.44
C VAL A 284 -7.45 -4.26 -22.20
N ASN A 285 -7.69 -4.30 -23.52
CA ASN A 285 -7.89 -3.13 -24.35
C ASN A 285 -9.28 -3.23 -25.01
N ARG A 286 -10.24 -2.40 -24.58
CA ARG A 286 -11.64 -2.44 -25.06
C ARG A 286 -12.15 -1.05 -25.43
N GLY A 287 -11.34 -0.28 -26.14
CA GLY A 287 -11.69 1.05 -26.64
C GLY A 287 -11.51 2.18 -25.63
N SER A 288 -11.57 3.42 -26.11
CA SER A 288 -11.20 4.63 -25.35
C SER A 288 -12.07 4.87 -24.10
N SER A 289 -13.39 4.69 -24.21
CA SER A 289 -14.33 4.87 -23.10
C SER A 289 -14.10 3.86 -21.97
N PHE A 290 -13.89 2.58 -22.32
CA PHE A 290 -13.57 1.54 -21.35
C PHE A 290 -12.22 1.81 -20.69
N ASN A 291 -11.18 2.13 -21.48
CA ASN A 291 -9.84 2.40 -20.97
C ASN A 291 -9.84 3.61 -20.02
N LYS A 292 -10.68 4.62 -20.29
CA LYS A 292 -10.90 5.74 -19.37
C LYS A 292 -11.45 5.26 -18.02
N LYS A 293 -12.51 4.45 -18.02
CA LYS A 293 -13.06 3.86 -16.78
C LYS A 293 -12.02 3.01 -16.06
N LEU A 294 -11.28 2.16 -16.79
CA LEU A 294 -10.21 1.31 -16.26
C LEU A 294 -9.09 2.11 -15.60
N SER A 295 -8.71 3.26 -16.20
CA SER A 295 -7.68 4.14 -15.63
C SER A 295 -8.09 4.74 -14.28
N LEU A 296 -9.40 5.02 -14.11
CA LEU A 296 -9.99 5.61 -12.92
C LEU A 296 -10.45 4.58 -11.90
N TRP A 297 -10.52 3.30 -12.28
CA TRP A 297 -10.96 2.24 -11.38
C TRP A 297 -9.91 1.97 -10.32
N PHE A 298 -10.34 2.15 -9.07
CA PHE A 298 -9.50 2.12 -7.88
C PHE A 298 -9.67 0.82 -7.08
N TYR A 299 -9.93 -0.31 -7.74
CA TYR A 299 -10.09 -1.63 -7.09
C TYR A 299 -8.94 -1.97 -6.15
N ARG A 300 -7.70 -1.64 -6.51
CA ARG A 300 -6.53 -1.88 -5.63
C ARG A 300 -6.63 -1.15 -4.30
N LYS A 301 -7.21 0.06 -4.29
CA LYS A 301 -7.44 0.82 -3.05
C LYS A 301 -8.52 0.16 -2.19
N ILE A 302 -9.58 -0.35 -2.82
CA ILE A 302 -10.65 -1.10 -2.14
C ILE A 302 -10.09 -2.38 -1.53
N GLN A 303 -9.36 -3.20 -2.31
CA GLN A 303 -8.76 -4.43 -1.81
C GLN A 303 -7.73 -4.18 -0.71
N PHE A 304 -6.91 -3.12 -0.86
CA PHE A 304 -5.95 -2.72 0.16
C PHE A 304 -6.63 -2.35 1.47
N THR A 305 -7.66 -1.49 1.42
CA THR A 305 -8.40 -1.06 2.62
C THR A 305 -9.14 -2.22 3.27
N ILE A 306 -9.81 -3.09 2.51
CA ILE A 306 -10.43 -4.31 3.06
C ILE A 306 -9.39 -5.19 3.77
N LEU A 307 -8.25 -5.47 3.11
CA LEU A 307 -7.19 -6.28 3.70
C LEU A 307 -6.68 -5.67 4.99
N TYR A 308 -6.36 -4.39 4.94
CA TYR A 308 -5.83 -3.63 6.07
C TYR A 308 -6.79 -3.62 7.26
N GLU A 309 -8.06 -3.25 7.06
CA GLU A 309 -9.07 -3.20 8.12
C GLU A 309 -9.39 -4.59 8.71
N ALA A 310 -9.33 -5.62 7.87
CA ALA A 310 -9.51 -7.01 8.28
C ALA A 310 -8.33 -7.51 9.14
N LEU A 311 -7.10 -7.24 8.71
CA LEU A 311 -5.89 -7.61 9.45
C LEU A 311 -5.83 -6.91 10.80
N GLU A 312 -6.22 -5.63 10.90
CA GLU A 312 -6.29 -4.94 12.20
C GLU A 312 -7.19 -5.69 13.21
N ARG A 313 -8.27 -6.30 12.72
CA ARG A 313 -9.25 -7.06 13.51
C ARG A 313 -8.92 -8.55 13.66
N GLY A 314 -7.80 -9.03 13.11
CA GLY A 314 -7.44 -10.45 13.15
C GLY A 314 -8.29 -11.36 12.27
N LEU A 315 -8.89 -10.79 11.22
CA LEU A 315 -9.70 -11.51 10.25
C LEU A 315 -8.83 -12.06 9.10
N MET A 316 -9.19 -13.24 8.62
CA MET A 316 -8.51 -13.87 7.49
C MET A 316 -9.02 -13.33 6.15
N VAL A 317 -8.11 -12.97 5.26
CA VAL A 317 -8.41 -12.53 3.89
C VAL A 317 -7.72 -13.46 2.89
N SER A 318 -8.51 -14.14 2.06
CA SER A 318 -8.02 -15.04 1.02
C SER A 318 -8.26 -14.46 -0.38
N TYR A 319 -7.26 -14.57 -1.25
CA TYR A 319 -7.38 -14.20 -2.66
C TYR A 319 -7.60 -15.44 -3.54
N VAL A 320 -8.60 -15.38 -4.42
CA VAL A 320 -8.96 -16.46 -5.35
C VAL A 320 -8.70 -16.03 -6.78
N ASN A 321 -8.27 -16.96 -7.64
CA ASN A 321 -8.03 -16.69 -9.05
C ASN A 321 -9.33 -16.24 -9.76
N PRO A 322 -9.36 -15.07 -10.43
CA PRO A 322 -10.55 -14.53 -11.11
C PRO A 322 -10.97 -15.27 -12.39
N MET A 323 -10.13 -16.18 -12.91
CA MET A 323 -10.37 -16.78 -14.22
C MET A 323 -11.69 -17.57 -14.26
N LYS A 324 -12.67 -17.18 -15.11
CA LYS A 324 -13.99 -17.83 -15.24
C LYS A 324 -14.86 -17.78 -13.97
N THR A 325 -14.78 -16.74 -13.15
CA THR A 325 -15.69 -16.55 -12.00
C THR A 325 -17.02 -15.90 -12.38
N SER A 326 -17.00 -14.95 -13.32
CA SER A 326 -18.18 -14.16 -13.71
C SER A 326 -18.94 -14.68 -14.94
N SER A 327 -18.48 -15.79 -15.54
CA SER A 327 -19.04 -16.31 -16.80
C SER A 327 -19.32 -17.82 -16.78
N THR A 328 -19.30 -18.46 -15.61
CA THR A 328 -19.55 -19.90 -15.46
C THR A 328 -20.92 -20.13 -14.83
N CYS A 329 -21.74 -20.95 -15.51
CA CYS A 329 -23.06 -21.34 -15.04
C CYS A 329 -22.98 -22.10 -13.71
N LEU A 330 -23.85 -21.75 -12.77
CA LEU A 330 -23.91 -22.39 -11.46
C LEU A 330 -24.45 -23.82 -11.52
N ARG A 331 -25.26 -24.17 -12.53
CA ARG A 331 -25.84 -25.50 -12.73
C ARG A 331 -24.92 -26.43 -13.51
N CYS A 332 -24.65 -26.10 -14.78
CA CYS A 332 -23.95 -27.01 -15.70
C CYS A 332 -22.50 -26.60 -16.06
N ARG A 333 -21.97 -25.55 -15.41
CA ARG A 333 -20.61 -25.03 -15.61
C ARG A 333 -20.26 -24.55 -17.03
N SER A 334 -21.21 -24.52 -17.96
CA SER A 334 -21.01 -23.92 -19.28
C SER A 334 -20.88 -22.39 -19.21
N ARG A 335 -20.42 -21.78 -20.30
CA ARG A 335 -20.26 -20.33 -20.39
C ARG A 335 -21.63 -19.63 -20.39
N LEU A 336 -21.77 -18.59 -19.58
CA LEU A 336 -22.92 -17.70 -19.56
C LEU A 336 -22.78 -16.61 -20.63
N LYS A 337 -23.90 -16.25 -21.25
CA LYS A 337 -24.02 -15.12 -22.17
C LYS A 337 -24.73 -13.95 -21.48
N ASP A 338 -24.46 -12.74 -21.97
CA ASP A 338 -25.16 -11.54 -21.52
C ASP A 338 -26.63 -11.63 -21.95
N ASN A 339 -27.55 -11.38 -21.02
CA ASN A 339 -29.00 -11.37 -21.28
C ASN A 339 -29.61 -9.98 -21.02
N GLY A 340 -28.78 -8.93 -21.10
CA GLY A 340 -29.18 -7.56 -20.88
C GLY A 340 -29.13 -7.13 -19.41
N GLY A 341 -28.79 -5.85 -19.19
CA GLY A 341 -28.66 -5.27 -17.87
C GLY A 341 -27.63 -6.01 -17.00
N ARG A 342 -28.11 -6.64 -15.90
CA ARG A 342 -27.30 -7.47 -15.00
C ARG A 342 -27.57 -8.97 -15.15
N ALA A 343 -28.46 -9.38 -16.06
CA ALA A 343 -28.81 -10.78 -16.20
C ALA A 343 -27.80 -11.53 -17.08
N LEU A 344 -27.50 -12.76 -16.68
CA LEU A 344 -26.74 -13.73 -17.45
C LEU A 344 -27.63 -14.93 -17.74
N GLN A 345 -27.52 -15.48 -18.95
CA GLN A 345 -28.27 -16.68 -19.35
C GLN A 345 -27.31 -17.79 -19.79
N CYS A 346 -27.63 -19.01 -19.38
CA CYS A 346 -26.99 -20.23 -19.82
C CYS A 346 -27.74 -20.82 -21.01
N THR A 347 -27.12 -20.87 -22.18
CA THR A 347 -27.74 -21.46 -23.38
C THR A 347 -27.89 -22.98 -23.30
N LYS A 348 -27.13 -23.67 -22.44
CA LYS A 348 -27.17 -25.14 -22.31
C LYS A 348 -28.28 -25.67 -21.36
N CYS A 349 -28.59 -24.95 -20.28
CA CYS A 349 -29.52 -25.44 -19.25
C CYS A 349 -30.60 -24.42 -18.86
N GLY A 350 -30.71 -23.31 -19.60
CA GLY A 350 -31.72 -22.27 -19.36
C GLY A 350 -31.54 -21.43 -18.09
N PHE A 351 -30.50 -21.67 -17.28
CA PHE A 351 -30.26 -20.89 -16.06
C PHE A 351 -30.15 -19.39 -16.36
N ILE A 352 -30.92 -18.57 -15.63
CA ILE A 352 -30.84 -17.11 -15.65
C ILE A 352 -30.47 -16.64 -14.25
N GLY A 353 -29.51 -15.72 -14.13
CA GLY A 353 -29.08 -15.18 -12.84
C GLY A 353 -28.42 -13.82 -12.94
N ASP A 354 -28.41 -13.09 -11.83
CA ASP A 354 -27.70 -11.82 -11.72
C ASP A 354 -26.18 -12.03 -11.76
N ARG A 355 -25.49 -11.23 -12.59
CA ARG A 355 -24.05 -11.30 -12.83
C ARG A 355 -23.22 -11.24 -11.55
N ASP A 356 -23.58 -10.33 -10.64
CA ASP A 356 -22.80 -10.10 -9.42
C ASP A 356 -23.01 -11.25 -8.43
N VAL A 357 -24.24 -11.77 -8.34
CA VAL A 357 -24.57 -12.93 -7.50
C VAL A 357 -23.85 -14.18 -8.01
N VAL A 358 -23.87 -14.42 -9.32
CA VAL A 358 -23.14 -15.53 -9.94
C VAL A 358 -21.64 -15.42 -9.67
N ALA A 359 -21.05 -14.22 -9.79
CA ALA A 359 -19.64 -14.00 -9.51
C ALA A 359 -19.29 -14.35 -8.05
N CYS A 360 -20.08 -13.86 -7.09
CA CYS A 360 -19.90 -14.17 -5.66
C CYS A 360 -20.00 -15.67 -5.36
N ILE A 361 -21.03 -16.34 -5.88
CA ILE A 361 -21.22 -17.79 -5.67
C ILE A 361 -20.06 -18.59 -6.30
N ASN A 362 -19.58 -18.21 -7.48
CA ASN A 362 -18.44 -18.87 -8.09
C ASN A 362 -17.13 -18.64 -7.31
N LEU A 363 -16.94 -17.44 -6.72
CA LEU A 363 -15.82 -17.19 -5.81
C LEU A 363 -15.90 -18.09 -4.57
N PHE A 364 -17.09 -18.24 -3.98
CA PHE A 364 -17.31 -19.13 -2.85
C PHE A 364 -16.94 -20.57 -3.19
N TYR A 365 -17.49 -21.12 -4.29
CA TYR A 365 -17.19 -22.49 -4.72
C TYR A 365 -15.72 -22.72 -5.03
N ARG A 366 -15.01 -21.71 -5.54
CA ARG A 366 -13.57 -21.84 -5.79
C ARG A 366 -12.77 -21.87 -4.49
N TYR A 367 -13.11 -20.99 -3.56
CA TYR A 367 -12.48 -20.97 -2.25
C TYR A 367 -12.64 -22.31 -1.53
N THR A 368 -13.87 -22.86 -1.51
CA THR A 368 -14.16 -24.13 -0.82
C THR A 368 -13.52 -25.34 -1.52
N ARG A 369 -13.42 -25.35 -2.85
CA ARG A 369 -12.79 -26.45 -3.61
C ARG A 369 -11.26 -26.48 -3.51
N CYS A 370 -10.61 -25.31 -3.51
CA CYS A 370 -9.15 -25.26 -3.57
C CYS A 370 -8.48 -25.28 -2.20
N GLY A 371 -9.21 -25.07 -1.10
CA GLY A 371 -8.67 -25.18 0.27
C GLY A 371 -7.52 -24.22 0.61
N VAL A 372 -7.21 -23.24 -0.24
CA VAL A 372 -5.96 -22.48 -0.18
C VAL A 372 -6.03 -21.40 0.93
N PRO A 373 -5.12 -21.43 1.92
CA PRO A 373 -4.82 -20.25 2.73
C PRO A 373 -4.12 -19.23 1.82
N GLY A 374 -4.79 -18.13 1.50
CA GLY A 374 -4.23 -17.10 0.63
C GLY A 374 -3.05 -16.40 1.30
N VAL A 375 -1.99 -16.14 0.53
CA VAL A 375 -0.87 -15.31 0.95
C VAL A 375 -1.34 -13.86 1.07
N THR A 376 -1.07 -13.21 2.21
CA THR A 376 -1.29 -11.78 2.40
C THR A 376 -0.54 -10.98 1.35
N LEU A 377 -1.23 -10.05 0.67
CA LEU A 377 -0.54 -9.02 -0.10
C LEU A 377 0.25 -8.16 0.89
N ASN A 378 1.58 -8.18 0.79
CA ASN A 378 2.43 -7.22 1.49
C ASN A 378 1.89 -5.81 1.27
N ALA A 379 1.55 -5.13 2.36
CA ALA A 379 1.04 -3.76 2.33
C ALA A 379 2.03 -2.86 1.56
N PRO A 380 1.62 -2.14 0.50
CA PRO A 380 2.48 -1.15 -0.14
C PRO A 380 2.86 -0.10 0.90
N LYS A 381 4.17 0.13 1.05
CA LYS A 381 4.72 1.20 1.89
C LYS A 381 4.07 2.52 1.48
N PRO A 382 3.54 3.34 2.42
CA PRO A 382 2.69 4.48 2.10
C PRO A 382 3.40 5.67 1.42
N ASP A 383 4.66 5.51 0.96
CA ASP A 383 5.42 6.54 0.25
C ASP A 383 6.13 6.04 -1.03
N GLU A 384 5.84 4.84 -1.52
CA GLU A 384 6.29 4.41 -2.85
C GLU A 384 5.22 4.79 -3.89
N ASN A 385 5.59 5.68 -4.83
CA ASN A 385 4.91 5.76 -6.12
C ASN A 385 4.90 4.35 -6.75
N PRO A 386 3.88 3.99 -7.55
CA PRO A 386 3.77 2.65 -8.11
C PRO A 386 4.85 2.40 -9.18
N SER A 387 6.08 2.13 -8.75
CA SER A 387 7.07 1.41 -9.52
C SER A 387 6.86 -0.09 -9.27
N GLY A 388 7.04 -0.88 -10.32
CA GLY A 388 6.62 -2.27 -10.41
C GLY A 388 7.03 -3.16 -9.23
N MET A 389 6.10 -4.05 -8.87
CA MET A 389 6.33 -5.20 -8.02
C MET A 389 7.50 -6.06 -8.54
N ARG A 390 8.40 -6.47 -7.63
CA ARG A 390 8.86 -7.85 -7.45
C ARG A 390 9.54 -7.96 -6.08
N GLY A 391 9.18 -9.01 -5.33
CA GLY A 391 9.56 -9.20 -3.94
C GLY A 391 11.07 -9.34 -3.73
N ASN A 392 11.54 -8.86 -2.59
CA ASN A 392 12.79 -9.33 -2.01
C ASN A 392 12.52 -10.75 -1.47
N ARG A 393 13.05 -11.77 -2.15
CA ARG A 393 13.70 -12.88 -1.47
C ARG A 393 15.09 -12.36 -1.14
N ASP A 394 15.42 -12.26 0.14
CA ASP A 394 16.77 -12.16 0.73
C ASP A 394 16.63 -11.53 2.13
N GLU A 395 15.89 -12.19 3.01
CA GLU A 395 16.17 -12.12 4.44
C GLU A 395 16.45 -13.55 4.90
N ALA A 396 17.74 -13.80 5.12
CA ALA A 396 18.26 -15.04 5.65
C ALA A 396 17.71 -15.26 7.07
N MET A 397 16.72 -16.14 7.20
CA MET A 397 16.50 -16.87 8.45
C MET A 397 17.36 -18.13 8.38
N LYS A 398 18.36 -18.20 9.25
CA LYS A 398 19.07 -19.44 9.60
C LYS A 398 18.02 -20.48 10.03
N SER A 399 17.84 -21.53 9.24
CA SER A 399 17.15 -22.74 9.69
C SER A 399 18.18 -23.66 10.32
N THR A 400 18.10 -23.78 11.65
CA THR A 400 18.67 -24.88 12.41
C THR A 400 17.98 -26.16 11.91
N ASN A 401 18.72 -27.02 11.21
CA ASN A 401 18.27 -28.38 10.91
C ASN A 401 18.46 -29.23 12.15
N ILE A 402 17.37 -29.65 12.79
CA ILE A 402 17.35 -30.82 13.66
C ILE A 402 16.65 -31.91 12.85
N ASN A 403 17.45 -32.86 12.36
CA ASN A 403 16.97 -34.12 11.80
C ASN A 403 16.50 -34.99 12.96
N LEU A 404 15.22 -35.35 12.96
CA LEU A 404 14.71 -36.49 13.71
C LEU A 404 14.15 -37.48 12.68
N TYR A 405 14.45 -38.77 12.91
CA TYR A 405 14.10 -39.97 12.15
C TYR A 405 15.08 -40.42 11.06
N GLN A 406 16.18 -41.04 11.50
CA GLN A 406 16.50 -42.40 11.05
C GLN A 406 16.57 -43.30 12.29
N SER A 407 15.73 -44.34 12.26
CA SER A 407 15.63 -45.51 13.15
C SER A 407 15.19 -45.27 14.59
#